data_AF-I0EKQ1-F1
#
_entry.id   AF-I0EKQ1-F1
#
_cell.length_a   1.000
_cell.length_b   1.000
_cell.length_c   1.000
_cell.angle_alpha   90.00
_cell.angle_beta   90.00
_cell.angle_gamma   90.00
#
_symmetry.space_group_name_H-M   'P 1'
#
loop_
_entity.id
_entity.type
_entity.pdbx_description
1 polymer ?
#
loop_
_entity_poly.entity_id
_entity_poly.type
_entity_poly.pdbx_seq_one_letter_code
_entity_poly.pdbx_strand_id
1 'polypeptide(L)'
;MLHRVSPKAYDSSYCVIDIRSKQAYLNEHVQGSINFQTFEEVCDFINQQVGQVTPPPPTNHNQNLKILLACFSSFKAREMALRLENEFKNIDIGYLDGSLLELKDYALFERLDECLLSQIKTTKDALKKRYLEHKKAWVVAFSGGKDSSCVLQLLYELLCNLPKEMLNPTYAIVSNTLVESPVVEKYLLNLIESIQKDANARGLPFEIKLVEPNANEQFFTNLIGKGYPSPTRFFRWCTDRLKIRPAQRAIEQIIAKHGSCILLLGVRSNESSLRKKSVEKRVVSEEGFSKHDYYPNTLIYRPIVDWSLDDVWGYLSHFNMPKWNKSHEELFSLYSKASNDECQFILDTNTKSCGGSRFGCWVCTLVNEDKSLQGFIKNGETHLQPLNDFRNFIKEIREQQEYRSDFKKDGNYAPGPFTKNARMLILRRLLECEREYQLRSNTSHQLISDSELEMIAKIWQKEFGTEREFIDITKEFERMSNYQEEKVELLHSEIFEEEKIENSNLVKEIIKEAIKLSHGTDLGSLKAIIEAMVDNHTNKVEEF
;
A
#
# COMPACT_ATOMS: atom_id res chain seq x y z
N MET A 1 -4.64 39.35 -0.90
CA MET A 1 -3.84 38.75 0.19
C MET A 1 -4.27 37.31 0.33
N LEU A 2 -3.40 36.37 0.04
CA LEU A 2 -3.66 34.95 0.19
C LEU A 2 -3.71 34.59 1.67
N HIS A 3 -4.83 34.04 2.12
CA HIS A 3 -5.00 33.63 3.50
C HIS A 3 -5.46 32.18 3.60
N ARG A 4 -4.91 31.51 4.62
CA ARG A 4 -5.16 30.10 4.92
C ARG A 4 -6.40 30.03 5.79
N VAL A 5 -7.47 29.41 5.31
CA VAL A 5 -8.75 29.31 6.06
C VAL A 5 -8.90 27.91 6.60
N SER A 6 -8.79 27.75 7.92
CA SER A 6 -9.14 26.47 8.56
C SER A 6 -10.65 26.26 8.55
N PRO A 7 -11.16 25.02 8.58
CA PRO A 7 -12.60 24.75 8.66
C PRO A 7 -13.32 25.52 9.77
N LYS A 8 -12.68 25.67 10.93
CA LYS A 8 -13.21 26.43 12.08
C LYS A 8 -13.26 27.95 11.85
N ALA A 9 -12.37 28.47 11.01
CA ALA A 9 -12.32 29.89 10.66
C ALA A 9 -13.21 30.24 9.45
N TYR A 10 -13.93 29.26 8.89
CA TYR A 10 -14.90 29.49 7.83
C TYR A 10 -16.07 30.36 8.33
N ASP A 11 -16.51 31.28 7.47
CA ASP A 11 -17.72 32.06 7.67
C ASP A 11 -18.46 32.22 6.32
N SER A 12 -19.73 32.60 6.37
CA SER A 12 -20.59 32.70 5.19
C SER A 12 -20.31 33.90 4.27
N SER A 13 -19.30 34.74 4.57
CA SER A 13 -18.89 35.85 3.70
C SER A 13 -18.04 35.40 2.51
N TYR A 14 -17.53 34.17 2.53
CA TYR A 14 -16.79 33.61 1.40
C TYR A 14 -17.73 33.13 0.27
N CYS A 15 -17.42 33.55 -0.96
CA CYS A 15 -17.84 32.87 -2.17
C CYS A 15 -17.00 31.59 -2.32
N VAL A 16 -17.61 30.45 -2.01
CA VAL A 16 -16.92 29.15 -2.07
C VAL A 16 -16.91 28.63 -3.50
N ILE A 17 -15.70 28.47 -4.06
CA ILE A 17 -15.50 27.82 -5.35
C ILE A 17 -14.98 26.41 -5.09
N ASP A 18 -15.80 25.43 -5.42
CA ASP A 18 -15.49 24.01 -5.31
C ASP A 18 -14.79 23.52 -6.58
N ILE A 19 -13.53 23.12 -6.43
CA ILE A 19 -12.66 22.72 -7.54
C ILE A 19 -12.56 21.19 -7.73
N ARG A 20 -13.49 20.43 -7.14
CA ARG A 20 -13.63 18.98 -7.34
C ARG A 20 -14.31 18.64 -8.67
N SER A 21 -14.30 17.36 -9.04
CA SER A 21 -15.05 16.89 -10.20
C SER A 21 -16.53 17.24 -10.07
N LYS A 22 -17.19 17.47 -11.21
CA LYS A 22 -18.62 17.76 -11.27
C LYS A 22 -19.45 16.70 -10.54
N GLN A 23 -19.09 15.42 -10.68
CA GLN A 23 -19.77 14.34 -9.97
C GLN A 23 -19.56 14.41 -8.46
N ALA A 24 -18.35 14.69 -7.98
CA ALA A 24 -18.09 14.87 -6.55
C ALA A 24 -18.85 16.06 -5.95
N TYR A 25 -19.00 17.15 -6.71
CA TYR A 25 -19.81 18.31 -6.33
C TYR A 25 -21.31 17.97 -6.28
N LEU A 26 -21.82 17.27 -7.31
CA LEU A 26 -23.21 16.83 -7.38
C LEU A 26 -23.58 15.87 -6.25
N ASN A 27 -22.65 15.00 -5.86
CA ASN A 27 -22.85 14.09 -4.74
C ASN A 27 -23.17 14.86 -3.44
N GLU A 28 -22.39 15.90 -3.16
CA GLU A 28 -22.47 16.71 -1.94
C GLU A 28 -21.54 17.93 -2.04
N HIS A 29 -22.00 19.13 -1.70
CA HIS A 29 -21.19 20.37 -1.73
C HIS A 29 -21.65 21.39 -0.68
N VAL A 30 -20.84 22.41 -0.42
CA VAL A 30 -21.21 23.50 0.51
C VAL A 30 -22.38 24.28 -0.08
N GLN A 31 -23.41 24.56 0.72
CA GLN A 31 -24.57 25.31 0.29
C GLN A 31 -24.16 26.67 -0.29
N GLY A 32 -24.65 26.99 -1.49
CA GLY A 32 -24.34 28.24 -2.18
C GLY A 32 -22.93 28.30 -2.81
N SER A 33 -22.17 27.20 -2.79
CA SER A 33 -20.91 27.12 -3.53
C SER A 33 -21.13 26.99 -5.05
N ILE A 34 -20.06 27.21 -5.83
CA ILE A 34 -20.06 27.11 -7.28
C ILE A 34 -18.99 26.10 -7.71
N ASN A 35 -19.27 25.26 -8.69
CA ASN A 35 -18.29 24.29 -9.20
C ASN A 35 -17.54 24.82 -10.43
N PHE A 36 -16.23 25.02 -10.29
CA PHE A 36 -15.31 25.33 -11.38
C PHE A 36 -14.06 24.46 -11.25
N GLN A 37 -13.71 23.71 -12.29
CA GLN A 37 -12.62 22.73 -12.25
C GLN A 37 -11.30 23.28 -12.79
N THR A 38 -11.37 24.23 -13.71
CA THR A 38 -10.19 24.80 -14.38
C THR A 38 -9.85 26.17 -13.85
N PHE A 39 -8.60 26.58 -14.07
CA PHE A 39 -8.14 27.91 -13.68
C PHE A 39 -8.87 28.99 -14.49
N GLU A 40 -9.07 28.73 -15.78
CA GLU A 40 -9.73 29.61 -16.72
C GLU A 40 -11.19 29.86 -16.33
N GLU A 41 -11.93 28.82 -15.93
CA GLU A 41 -13.31 28.96 -15.43
C GLU A 41 -13.40 29.90 -14.22
N VAL A 42 -12.44 29.78 -13.29
CA VAL A 42 -12.37 30.64 -12.10
C VAL A 42 -12.00 32.07 -12.48
N CYS A 43 -11.03 32.26 -13.37
CA CYS A 43 -10.65 33.59 -13.87
C CYS A 43 -11.81 34.28 -14.59
N ASP A 44 -12.54 33.56 -15.45
CA ASP A 44 -13.70 34.08 -16.16
C ASP A 44 -14.81 34.51 -15.20
N PHE A 45 -15.09 33.70 -14.18
CA PHE A 45 -16.04 34.06 -13.12
C PHE A 45 -15.61 35.33 -12.37
N ILE A 46 -14.34 35.40 -11.96
CA ILE A 46 -13.79 36.57 -11.28
C ILE A 46 -13.92 37.82 -12.16
N ASN A 47 -13.51 37.73 -13.42
CA ASN A 47 -13.60 38.83 -14.38
C ASN A 47 -15.04 39.28 -14.61
N GLN A 48 -16.02 38.37 -14.62
CA GLN A 48 -17.44 38.72 -14.72
C GLN A 48 -17.93 39.47 -13.48
N GLN A 49 -17.53 39.05 -12.27
CA GLN A 49 -17.91 39.73 -11.03
C GLN A 49 -17.27 41.11 -10.91
N VAL A 50 -16.01 41.27 -11.35
CA VAL A 50 -15.29 42.55 -11.34
C VAL A 50 -15.74 43.48 -12.49
N GLY A 51 -16.08 42.92 -13.65
CA GLY A 51 -16.43 43.66 -14.87
C GLY A 51 -17.87 44.17 -14.94
N GLN A 52 -18.77 43.75 -14.03
CA GLN A 52 -20.16 44.23 -13.98
C GLN A 52 -20.34 45.61 -13.32
N VAL A 53 -19.25 46.32 -12.99
CA VAL A 53 -19.34 47.68 -12.44
C VAL A 53 -18.88 48.71 -13.47
N THR A 54 -19.83 49.21 -14.27
CA THR A 54 -19.68 50.48 -15.00
C THR A 54 -20.86 51.41 -14.70
N PRO A 55 -20.62 52.66 -14.24
CA PRO A 55 -19.33 53.31 -14.05
C PRO A 55 -18.59 52.78 -12.80
N PRO A 56 -17.26 52.95 -12.70
CA PRO A 56 -16.50 52.55 -11.52
C PRO A 56 -17.06 53.27 -10.28
N PRO A 57 -17.15 52.59 -9.12
CA PRO A 57 -17.52 53.28 -7.90
C PRO A 57 -16.45 54.34 -7.62
N PRO A 58 -16.81 55.47 -6.97
CA PRO A 58 -15.80 56.31 -6.33
C PRO A 58 -14.92 55.40 -5.46
N THR A 59 -13.64 55.72 -5.39
CA THR A 59 -12.48 54.94 -4.91
C THR A 59 -12.54 54.39 -3.47
N ASN A 60 -13.71 54.21 -2.88
CA ASN A 60 -13.93 53.70 -1.53
C ASN A 60 -15.05 52.65 -1.40
N HIS A 61 -15.52 52.02 -2.49
CA HIS A 61 -16.33 50.80 -2.38
C HIS A 61 -15.49 49.57 -2.74
N ASN A 62 -14.81 49.03 -1.72
CA ASN A 62 -14.37 47.64 -1.71
C ASN A 62 -15.62 46.75 -1.84
N GLN A 63 -15.94 46.30 -3.05
CA GLN A 63 -16.64 45.03 -3.19
C GLN A 63 -15.67 43.97 -2.67
N ASN A 64 -15.75 43.68 -1.37
CA ASN A 64 -14.97 42.64 -0.68
C ASN A 64 -15.44 41.27 -1.19
N LEU A 65 -15.18 40.95 -2.45
CA LEU A 65 -15.33 39.60 -2.98
C LEU A 65 -14.24 38.76 -2.31
N LYS A 66 -14.66 37.96 -1.33
CA LYS A 66 -13.82 36.96 -0.68
C LYS A 66 -14.06 35.63 -1.35
N ILE A 67 -13.03 35.07 -1.98
CA ILE A 67 -13.12 33.78 -2.66
C ILE A 67 -12.47 32.74 -1.77
N LEU A 68 -13.14 31.62 -1.55
CA LEU A 68 -12.56 30.46 -0.88
C LEU A 68 -12.51 29.27 -1.84
N LEU A 69 -11.31 28.86 -2.23
CA LEU A 69 -11.14 27.63 -3.00
C LEU A 69 -11.22 26.42 -2.06
N ALA A 70 -12.09 25.47 -2.38
CA ALA A 70 -12.28 24.24 -1.61
C ALA A 70 -12.15 23.00 -2.50
N CYS A 71 -11.48 21.97 -1.97
CA CYS A 71 -11.54 20.62 -2.55
C CYS A 71 -11.27 19.56 -1.47
N PHE A 72 -11.10 18.29 -1.85
CA PHE A 72 -10.80 17.21 -0.89
C PHE A 72 -9.48 17.40 -0.13
N SER A 73 -8.60 18.31 -0.58
CA SER A 73 -7.30 18.56 0.04
C SER A 73 -6.85 20.01 -0.06
N SER A 74 -6.08 20.48 0.91
CA SER A 74 -5.57 21.85 0.91
C SER A 74 -4.56 22.14 -0.20
N PHE A 75 -3.83 21.14 -0.70
CA PHE A 75 -2.76 21.35 -1.69
C PHE A 75 -3.27 21.92 -3.03
N LYS A 76 -4.24 21.25 -3.67
CA LYS A 76 -4.78 21.70 -4.97
C LYS A 76 -5.43 23.09 -4.85
N ALA A 77 -6.16 23.32 -3.76
CA ALA A 77 -6.77 24.62 -3.47
C ALA A 77 -5.71 25.70 -3.26
N ARG A 78 -4.63 25.40 -2.52
CA ARG A 78 -3.49 26.30 -2.30
C ARG A 78 -2.78 26.66 -3.60
N GLU A 79 -2.44 25.69 -4.44
CA GLU A 79 -1.73 25.94 -5.70
C GLU A 79 -2.57 26.80 -6.65
N MET A 80 -3.87 26.52 -6.77
CA MET A 80 -4.77 27.35 -7.56
C MET A 80 -4.90 28.76 -6.97
N ALA A 81 -5.01 28.88 -5.64
CA ALA A 81 -5.11 30.18 -4.97
C ALA A 81 -3.85 31.03 -5.14
N LEU A 82 -2.65 30.42 -5.08
CA LEU A 82 -1.36 31.08 -5.36
C LEU A 82 -1.32 31.63 -6.79
N ARG A 83 -1.82 30.87 -7.77
CA ARG A 83 -1.91 31.35 -9.16
C ARG A 83 -2.89 32.51 -9.30
N LEU A 84 -4.07 32.42 -8.69
CA LEU A 84 -5.09 33.47 -8.76
C LEU A 84 -4.61 34.75 -8.07
N GLU A 85 -3.89 34.67 -6.96
CA GLU A 85 -3.32 35.85 -6.30
C GLU A 85 -2.33 36.61 -7.20
N ASN A 86 -1.54 35.88 -8.00
CA ASN A 86 -0.62 36.49 -8.96
C ASN A 86 -1.35 37.24 -10.09
N GLU A 87 -2.53 36.78 -10.49
CA GLU A 87 -3.34 37.38 -11.55
C GLU A 87 -4.24 38.52 -11.01
N PHE A 88 -4.83 38.36 -9.83
CA PHE A 88 -5.80 39.28 -9.23
C PHE A 88 -5.31 39.87 -7.91
N LYS A 89 -4.58 41.00 -7.97
CA LYS A 89 -3.96 41.63 -6.78
C LYS A 89 -4.94 42.25 -5.77
N ASN A 90 -6.15 42.60 -6.21
CA ASN A 90 -7.14 43.35 -5.41
C ASN A 90 -8.28 42.48 -4.85
N ILE A 91 -8.17 41.16 -4.94
CA ILE A 91 -9.20 40.22 -4.48
C ILE A 91 -8.69 39.48 -3.25
N ASP A 92 -9.61 39.25 -2.31
CA ASP A 92 -9.32 38.50 -1.10
C ASP A 92 -9.50 37.01 -1.40
N ILE A 93 -8.38 36.30 -1.61
CA ILE A 93 -8.38 34.91 -2.06
C ILE A 93 -7.90 34.03 -0.91
N GLY A 94 -8.73 33.09 -0.50
CA GLY A 94 -8.42 32.07 0.48
C GLY A 94 -8.45 30.68 -0.13
N TYR A 95 -7.81 29.73 0.55
CA TYR A 95 -8.00 28.30 0.30
C TYR A 95 -8.35 27.59 1.60
N LEU A 96 -9.19 26.55 1.47
CA LEU A 96 -9.54 25.68 2.58
C LEU A 96 -8.32 24.84 2.96
N ASP A 97 -7.86 25.06 4.18
CA ASP A 97 -6.78 24.30 4.79
C ASP A 97 -7.31 23.23 5.73
N GLY A 98 -7.85 22.19 5.11
CA GLY A 98 -8.48 21.08 5.80
C GLY A 98 -9.19 20.21 4.78
N SER A 99 -9.87 19.17 5.27
CA SER A 99 -10.75 18.38 4.41
C SER A 99 -12.13 19.02 4.33
N LEU A 100 -12.84 18.80 3.22
CA LEU A 100 -14.26 19.14 3.13
C LEU A 100 -15.13 18.39 4.15
N LEU A 101 -14.64 17.27 4.69
CA LEU A 101 -15.31 16.52 5.74
C LEU A 101 -15.32 17.29 7.06
N GLU A 102 -14.20 17.88 7.45
CA GLU A 102 -14.09 18.73 8.64
C GLU A 102 -14.96 20.00 8.49
N LEU A 103 -15.09 20.54 7.28
CA LEU A 103 -15.92 21.71 7.03
C LEU A 103 -17.42 21.46 7.28
N LYS A 104 -17.88 20.20 7.24
CA LYS A 104 -19.28 19.84 7.55
C LYS A 104 -19.69 20.22 8.98
N ASP A 105 -18.74 20.30 9.90
CA ASP A 105 -19.02 20.70 11.28
C ASP A 105 -19.27 22.22 11.40
N TYR A 106 -18.95 23.00 10.37
CA TYR A 106 -18.99 24.47 10.39
C TYR A 106 -19.81 25.11 9.25
N ALA A 107 -20.17 24.35 8.21
CA ALA A 107 -20.91 24.82 7.05
C ALA A 107 -22.10 23.91 6.72
N LEU A 108 -23.15 24.49 6.14
CA LEU A 108 -24.26 23.72 5.59
C LEU A 108 -23.86 23.10 4.24
N PHE A 109 -24.26 21.85 4.02
CA PHE A 109 -24.01 21.14 2.77
C PHE A 109 -25.33 20.81 2.07
N GLU A 110 -25.38 21.05 0.77
CA GLU A 110 -26.44 20.60 -0.11
C GLU A 110 -26.08 19.25 -0.73
N ARG A 111 -27.09 18.39 -0.81
CA ARG A 111 -26.99 17.05 -1.38
C ARG A 111 -27.92 16.96 -2.57
N LEU A 112 -27.37 16.62 -3.75
CA LEU A 112 -28.15 16.66 -4.99
C LEU A 112 -28.22 15.34 -5.76
N ASP A 113 -27.32 14.37 -5.54
CA ASP A 113 -27.33 13.16 -6.36
C ASP A 113 -28.30 12.07 -5.86
N GLU A 114 -29.56 12.15 -6.30
CA GLU A 114 -30.56 11.10 -6.14
C GLU A 114 -30.14 9.78 -6.82
N CYS A 115 -29.33 9.84 -7.89
CA CYS A 115 -28.83 8.65 -8.60
C CYS A 115 -27.90 7.85 -7.69
N LEU A 116 -26.91 8.50 -7.07
CA LEU A 116 -26.00 7.87 -6.11
C LEU A 116 -26.78 7.26 -4.93
N LEU A 117 -27.75 7.99 -4.38
CA LEU A 117 -28.62 7.49 -3.31
C LEU A 117 -29.39 6.23 -3.71
N SER A 118 -29.98 6.23 -4.89
CA SER A 118 -30.69 5.09 -5.47
C SER A 118 -29.76 3.90 -5.69
N GLN A 119 -28.56 4.15 -6.20
CA GLN A 119 -27.53 3.13 -6.41
C GLN A 119 -27.06 2.51 -5.08
N ILE A 120 -26.81 3.32 -4.05
CA ILE A 120 -26.45 2.85 -2.70
C ILE A 120 -27.56 1.96 -2.13
N LYS A 121 -28.82 2.40 -2.24
CA LYS A 121 -29.97 1.62 -1.77
C LYS A 121 -30.07 0.28 -2.52
N THR A 122 -29.98 0.31 -3.84
CA THR A 122 -30.00 -0.89 -4.70
C THR A 122 -28.89 -1.87 -4.31
N THR A 123 -27.66 -1.39 -4.11
CA THR A 123 -26.52 -2.21 -3.67
C THR A 123 -26.74 -2.79 -2.28
N LYS A 124 -27.24 -2.01 -1.32
CA LYS A 124 -27.55 -2.49 0.05
C LYS A 124 -28.64 -3.55 0.05
N ASP A 125 -29.72 -3.35 -0.71
CA ASP A 125 -30.83 -4.31 -0.83
C ASP A 125 -30.37 -5.61 -1.51
N ALA A 126 -29.59 -5.48 -2.59
CA ALA A 126 -28.99 -6.61 -3.29
C ALA A 126 -28.03 -7.42 -2.40
N LEU A 127 -27.23 -6.75 -1.57
CA LEU A 127 -26.34 -7.39 -0.60
C LEU A 127 -27.12 -8.08 0.51
N LYS A 128 -28.13 -7.40 1.08
CA LYS A 128 -29.01 -7.95 2.13
C LYS A 128 -29.73 -9.20 1.65
N LYS A 129 -30.33 -9.17 0.45
CA LYS A 129 -31.03 -10.31 -0.14
C LYS A 129 -30.12 -11.55 -0.19
N ARG A 130 -28.93 -11.40 -0.80
CA ARG A 130 -27.95 -12.49 -0.92
C ARG A 130 -27.44 -12.99 0.43
N TYR A 131 -27.19 -12.07 1.37
CA TYR A 131 -26.76 -12.42 2.72
C TYR A 131 -27.76 -13.30 3.46
N LEU A 132 -29.05 -13.02 3.30
CA LEU A 132 -30.12 -13.80 3.93
C LEU A 132 -30.36 -15.14 3.24
N GLU A 133 -30.26 -15.19 1.90
CA GLU A 133 -30.43 -16.40 1.09
C GLU A 133 -29.28 -17.41 1.29
N HIS A 134 -28.05 -16.93 1.50
CA HIS A 134 -26.86 -17.79 1.60
C HIS A 134 -26.31 -17.87 3.02
N LYS A 135 -26.64 -18.95 3.73
CA LYS A 135 -26.12 -19.31 5.07
C LYS A 135 -24.71 -19.91 4.99
N LYS A 136 -23.74 -19.10 4.55
CA LYS A 136 -22.32 -19.44 4.39
C LYS A 136 -21.45 -18.46 5.18
N ALA A 137 -20.15 -18.74 5.31
CA ALA A 137 -19.22 -17.73 5.82
C ALA A 137 -19.05 -16.58 4.79
N TRP A 138 -19.19 -15.33 5.24
CA TRP A 138 -18.98 -14.14 4.40
C TRP A 138 -17.59 -13.56 4.67
N VAL A 139 -16.78 -13.35 3.63
CA VAL A 139 -15.38 -12.96 3.77
C VAL A 139 -15.11 -11.73 2.92
N VAL A 140 -14.68 -10.62 3.52
CA VAL A 140 -14.24 -9.42 2.77
C VAL A 140 -12.74 -9.47 2.58
N ALA A 141 -12.26 -9.37 1.33
CA ALA A 141 -10.84 -9.09 1.08
C ALA A 141 -10.60 -7.59 1.35
N PHE A 142 -9.97 -7.29 2.49
CA PHE A 142 -9.85 -5.93 3.00
C PHE A 142 -8.38 -5.46 2.94
N SER A 143 -8.14 -4.28 2.38
CA SER A 143 -6.79 -3.73 2.23
C SER A 143 -6.62 -2.34 2.84
N GLY A 144 -7.64 -1.81 3.53
CA GLY A 144 -7.67 -0.42 4.00
C GLY A 144 -7.78 0.65 2.91
N GLY A 145 -7.84 0.26 1.63
CA GLY A 145 -8.06 1.19 0.52
C GLY A 145 -9.54 1.53 0.33
N LYS A 146 -9.84 2.64 -0.36
CA LYS A 146 -11.20 3.17 -0.54
C LYS A 146 -12.24 2.13 -1.00
N ASP A 147 -11.92 1.32 -2.00
CA ASP A 147 -12.86 0.36 -2.59
C ASP A 147 -13.16 -0.79 -1.60
N SER A 148 -12.13 -1.26 -0.89
CA SER A 148 -12.27 -2.30 0.13
C SER A 148 -12.96 -1.80 1.40
N SER A 149 -12.70 -0.54 1.81
CA SER A 149 -13.36 0.11 2.94
C SER A 149 -14.84 0.34 2.65
N CYS A 150 -15.21 0.72 1.43
CA CYS A 150 -16.60 0.83 1.00
C CYS A 150 -17.35 -0.50 1.09
N VAL A 151 -16.78 -1.59 0.55
CA VAL A 151 -17.39 -2.93 0.64
C VAL A 151 -17.50 -3.40 2.09
N LEU A 152 -16.46 -3.19 2.89
CA LEU A 152 -16.48 -3.57 4.31
C LEU A 152 -17.56 -2.79 5.06
N GLN A 153 -17.67 -1.48 4.83
CA GLN A 153 -18.69 -0.65 5.46
C GLN A 153 -20.11 -1.08 5.06
N LEU A 154 -20.36 -1.35 3.78
CA LEU A 154 -21.67 -1.84 3.30
C LEU A 154 -22.08 -3.14 4.01
N LEU A 155 -21.15 -4.10 4.12
CA LEU A 155 -21.42 -5.36 4.81
C LEU A 155 -21.56 -5.17 6.32
N TYR A 156 -20.69 -4.40 6.95
CA TYR A 156 -20.70 -4.18 8.39
C TYR A 156 -21.98 -3.46 8.85
N GLU A 157 -22.41 -2.44 8.11
CA GLU A 157 -23.70 -1.77 8.34
C GLU A 157 -24.88 -2.75 8.24
N LEU A 158 -24.84 -3.69 7.28
CA LEU A 158 -25.84 -4.74 7.19
C LEU A 158 -25.85 -5.62 8.46
N LEU A 159 -24.68 -6.03 8.95
CA LEU A 159 -24.58 -6.82 10.19
C LEU A 159 -25.17 -6.06 11.39
N CYS A 160 -24.88 -4.76 11.52
CA CYS A 160 -25.40 -3.94 12.61
C CYS A 160 -26.93 -3.77 12.57
N ASN A 161 -27.53 -3.87 11.39
CA ASN A 161 -28.97 -3.62 11.19
C ASN A 161 -29.82 -4.89 11.19
N LEU A 162 -29.21 -6.08 11.19
CA LEU A 162 -29.91 -7.36 11.22
C LEU A 162 -30.04 -7.90 12.66
N PRO A 163 -31.14 -8.62 12.97
CA PRO A 163 -31.25 -9.39 14.21
C PRO A 163 -30.13 -10.44 14.33
N LYS A 164 -29.69 -10.73 15.55
CA LYS A 164 -28.55 -11.62 15.82
C LYS A 164 -28.75 -13.02 15.25
N GLU A 165 -29.99 -13.52 15.20
CA GLU A 165 -30.32 -14.86 14.71
C GLU A 165 -30.19 -14.98 13.18
N MET A 166 -30.21 -13.85 12.47
CA MET A 166 -30.09 -13.82 11.02
C MET A 166 -28.64 -13.69 10.53
N LEU A 167 -27.68 -13.47 11.45
CA LEU A 167 -26.28 -13.24 11.13
C LEU A 167 -25.57 -14.54 10.76
N ASN A 168 -24.74 -14.45 9.73
CA ASN A 168 -23.82 -15.47 9.29
C ASN A 168 -22.41 -15.19 9.83
N PRO A 169 -21.56 -16.22 10.00
CA PRO A 169 -20.14 -16.03 10.30
C PRO A 169 -19.50 -15.10 9.27
N THR A 170 -18.90 -14.00 9.73
CA THR A 170 -18.32 -12.98 8.85
C THR A 170 -16.86 -12.72 9.20
N TYR A 171 -16.03 -12.54 8.17
CA TYR A 171 -14.61 -12.30 8.30
C TYR A 171 -14.17 -11.13 7.42
N ALA A 172 -13.17 -10.39 7.84
CA ALA A 172 -12.36 -9.56 6.95
C ALA A 172 -10.92 -10.10 6.94
N ILE A 173 -10.36 -10.37 5.77
CA ILE A 173 -8.97 -10.82 5.64
C ILE A 173 -8.14 -9.62 5.20
N VAL A 174 -7.12 -9.30 6.01
CA VAL A 174 -6.15 -8.26 5.72
C VAL A 174 -4.78 -8.87 5.51
N SER A 175 -4.23 -8.71 4.31
CA SER A 175 -2.85 -9.15 4.02
C SER A 175 -1.85 -8.11 4.46
N ASN A 176 -1.13 -8.38 5.55
CA ASN A 176 0.05 -7.62 5.93
C ASN A 176 1.25 -8.15 5.15
N THR A 177 1.79 -7.33 4.26
CA THR A 177 2.96 -7.71 3.45
C THR A 177 4.29 -7.53 4.18
N LEU A 178 4.28 -6.90 5.37
CA LEU A 178 5.45 -6.50 6.16
C LEU A 178 6.36 -5.49 5.45
N VAL A 179 5.93 -4.93 4.33
CA VAL A 179 6.67 -3.92 3.55
C VAL A 179 5.77 -2.80 3.06
N GLU A 180 4.59 -2.62 3.66
CA GLU A 180 3.75 -1.43 3.43
C GLU A 180 4.46 -0.18 3.99
N SER A 181 4.20 1.00 3.42
CA SER A 181 4.75 2.25 3.98
C SER A 181 4.35 2.39 5.47
N PRO A 182 5.26 2.78 6.39
CA PRO A 182 4.96 2.89 7.81
C PRO A 182 3.74 3.76 8.14
N VAL A 183 3.52 4.83 7.36
CA VAL A 183 2.34 5.70 7.51
C VAL A 183 1.04 4.95 7.20
N VAL A 184 1.05 4.10 6.16
CA VAL A 184 -0.10 3.29 5.74
C VAL A 184 -0.32 2.13 6.69
N GLU A 185 0.74 1.48 7.15
CA GLU A 185 0.68 0.41 8.14
C GLU A 185 0.02 0.89 9.43
N LYS A 186 0.49 2.01 9.98
CA LYS A 186 -0.08 2.62 11.20
C LYS A 186 -1.57 2.92 11.04
N TYR A 187 -1.97 3.52 9.92
CA TYR A 187 -3.38 3.76 9.60
C TYR A 187 -4.20 2.46 9.62
N LEU A 188 -3.70 1.43 8.93
CA LEU A 188 -4.39 0.16 8.76
C LEU A 188 -4.56 -0.57 10.11
N LEU A 189 -3.51 -0.65 10.92
CA LEU A 189 -3.56 -1.28 12.25
C LEU A 189 -4.55 -0.57 13.17
N ASN A 190 -4.50 0.76 13.22
CA ASN A 190 -5.45 1.55 14.03
C ASN A 190 -6.91 1.37 13.56
N LEU A 191 -7.13 1.22 12.25
CA LEU A 191 -8.46 0.97 11.69
C LEU A 191 -8.98 -0.43 12.05
N ILE A 192 -8.12 -1.45 11.93
CA ILE A 192 -8.46 -2.83 12.31
C ILE A 192 -8.84 -2.91 13.78
N GLU A 193 -8.06 -2.29 14.66
CA GLU A 193 -8.33 -2.27 16.10
C GLU A 193 -9.70 -1.65 16.40
N SER A 194 -10.00 -0.50 15.79
CA SER A 194 -11.29 0.19 15.93
C SER A 194 -12.47 -0.67 15.49
N ILE A 195 -12.38 -1.33 14.33
CA ILE A 195 -13.45 -2.19 13.81
C ILE A 195 -13.64 -3.42 14.70
N GLN A 196 -12.55 -4.11 15.08
CA GLN A 196 -12.64 -5.31 15.92
C GLN A 196 -13.18 -4.98 17.31
N LYS A 197 -12.81 -3.83 17.88
CA LYS A 197 -13.33 -3.35 19.17
C LYS A 197 -14.83 -3.11 19.12
N ASP A 198 -15.35 -2.44 18.09
CA ASP A 198 -16.79 -2.22 17.92
C ASP A 198 -17.55 -3.54 17.68
N ALA A 199 -17.00 -4.44 16.86
CA ALA A 199 -17.59 -5.75 16.58
C ALA A 199 -17.75 -6.58 17.86
N ASN A 200 -16.70 -6.61 18.69
CA ASN A 200 -16.70 -7.29 19.98
C ASN A 200 -17.71 -6.66 20.95
N ALA A 201 -17.75 -5.32 21.04
CA ALA A 201 -18.69 -4.61 21.92
C ALA A 201 -20.17 -4.88 21.58
N ARG A 202 -20.48 -5.07 20.29
CA ARG A 202 -21.84 -5.41 19.82
C ARG A 202 -22.14 -6.92 19.89
N GLY A 203 -21.11 -7.76 20.03
CA GLY A 203 -21.22 -9.21 19.93
C GLY A 203 -21.62 -9.66 18.53
N LEU A 204 -21.07 -9.04 17.49
CA LEU A 204 -21.25 -9.46 16.10
C LEU A 204 -20.40 -10.71 15.81
N PRO A 205 -20.85 -11.66 14.97
CA PRO A 205 -20.04 -12.78 14.50
C PRO A 205 -19.07 -12.32 13.40
N PHE A 206 -18.23 -11.33 13.72
CA PHE A 206 -17.31 -10.66 12.81
C PHE A 206 -15.87 -10.70 13.36
N GLU A 207 -14.95 -11.22 12.57
CA GLU A 207 -13.54 -11.34 12.93
C GLU A 207 -12.63 -10.79 11.81
N ILE A 208 -11.69 -9.91 12.15
CA ILE A 208 -10.62 -9.52 11.24
C ILE A 208 -9.44 -10.47 11.41
N LYS A 209 -9.06 -11.15 10.33
CA LYS A 209 -7.86 -11.97 10.24
C LYS A 209 -6.74 -11.20 9.55
N LEU A 210 -5.78 -10.73 10.33
CA LEU A 210 -4.50 -10.25 9.82
C LEU A 210 -3.64 -11.45 9.40
N VAL A 211 -3.24 -11.52 8.14
CA VAL A 211 -2.48 -12.64 7.58
C VAL A 211 -1.13 -12.15 7.05
N GLU A 212 -0.09 -12.94 7.32
CA GLU A 212 1.29 -12.60 7.00
C GLU A 212 1.99 -13.71 6.21
N PRO A 213 2.93 -13.36 5.33
CA PRO A 213 3.85 -14.33 4.73
C PRO A 213 4.68 -15.01 5.82
N ASN A 214 4.88 -16.33 5.68
CA ASN A 214 5.83 -17.05 6.52
C ASN A 214 7.25 -16.50 6.27
N ALA A 215 8.18 -16.69 7.21
CA ALA A 215 9.55 -16.17 7.08
C ALA A 215 10.20 -16.49 5.72
N ASN A 216 10.01 -17.72 5.20
CA ASN A 216 10.53 -18.13 3.90
C ASN A 216 9.88 -17.43 2.68
N GLU A 217 8.76 -16.74 2.85
CA GLU A 217 7.97 -16.04 1.83
C GLU A 217 8.13 -14.51 1.90
N GLN A 218 8.72 -13.98 2.96
CA GLN A 218 8.89 -12.54 3.19
C GLN A 218 9.80 -11.88 2.14
N PHE A 219 9.67 -10.55 2.02
CA PHE A 219 10.25 -9.80 0.92
C PHE A 219 11.79 -9.89 0.91
N PHE A 220 12.44 -9.63 2.04
CA PHE A 220 13.90 -9.63 2.14
C PHE A 220 14.46 -11.05 2.17
N THR A 221 13.73 -12.03 2.69
CA THR A 221 14.10 -13.44 2.53
C THR A 221 14.18 -13.86 1.06
N ASN A 222 13.27 -13.39 0.20
CA ASN A 222 13.37 -13.70 -1.23
C ASN A 222 14.42 -12.83 -1.94
N LEU A 223 14.53 -11.54 -1.62
CA LEU A 223 15.47 -10.61 -2.24
C LEU A 223 16.93 -10.89 -1.84
N ILE A 224 17.22 -10.88 -0.54
CA ILE A 224 18.56 -11.02 0.06
C ILE A 224 18.88 -12.50 0.31
N GLY A 225 17.94 -13.26 0.89
CA GLY A 225 18.16 -14.68 1.15
C GLY A 225 18.37 -15.48 -0.13
N LYS A 226 17.35 -15.51 -1.00
CA LYS A 226 17.33 -16.35 -2.20
C LYS A 226 17.86 -15.68 -3.47
N GLY A 227 18.24 -14.41 -3.40
CA GLY A 227 18.77 -13.63 -4.52
C GLY A 227 17.76 -13.27 -5.60
N TYR A 228 16.45 -13.29 -5.34
CA TYR A 228 15.48 -12.95 -6.39
C TYR A 228 15.65 -11.47 -6.79
N PRO A 229 15.68 -11.13 -8.10
CA PRO A 229 15.64 -9.73 -8.50
C PRO A 229 14.42 -9.02 -7.90
N SER A 230 14.57 -7.73 -7.63
CA SER A 230 13.46 -6.84 -7.31
C SER A 230 12.32 -7.01 -8.33
N PRO A 231 11.04 -7.06 -7.92
CA PRO A 231 9.93 -7.41 -8.82
C PRO A 231 9.80 -6.52 -10.06
N THR A 232 9.48 -7.11 -11.21
CA THR A 232 9.18 -6.39 -12.47
C THR A 232 7.75 -6.65 -12.93
N ARG A 233 7.30 -5.98 -14.01
CA ARG A 233 5.96 -6.24 -14.55
C ARG A 233 5.76 -7.69 -15.02
N PHE A 234 6.82 -8.36 -15.44
CA PHE A 234 6.80 -9.73 -15.94
C PHE A 234 7.25 -10.75 -14.90
N PHE A 235 7.96 -10.31 -13.85
CA PHE A 235 8.44 -11.16 -12.76
C PHE A 235 7.93 -10.65 -11.41
N ARG A 236 6.66 -10.95 -11.11
CA ARG A 236 5.92 -10.45 -9.92
C ARG A 236 5.79 -11.50 -8.82
N TRP A 237 6.91 -12.02 -8.34
CA TRP A 237 6.91 -13.04 -7.27
C TRP A 237 6.28 -12.53 -5.96
N CYS A 238 6.32 -11.22 -5.69
CA CYS A 238 5.82 -10.63 -4.46
C CYS A 238 4.29 -10.76 -4.30
N THR A 239 3.52 -10.72 -5.39
CA THR A 239 2.04 -10.79 -5.29
C THR A 239 1.58 -12.17 -4.81
N ASP A 240 2.17 -13.23 -5.38
CA ASP A 240 1.88 -14.61 -4.98
C ASP A 240 2.24 -14.83 -3.50
N ARG A 241 3.48 -14.51 -3.12
CA ARG A 241 4.05 -14.86 -1.80
C ARG A 241 3.53 -13.99 -0.67
N LEU A 242 3.46 -12.68 -0.88
CA LEU A 242 3.13 -11.73 0.18
C LEU A 242 1.63 -11.49 0.34
N LYS A 243 0.82 -11.73 -0.71
CA LYS A 243 -0.63 -11.44 -0.69
C LYS A 243 -1.50 -12.67 -0.90
N ILE A 244 -1.26 -13.44 -1.97
CA ILE A 244 -2.16 -14.54 -2.35
C ILE A 244 -2.06 -15.70 -1.37
N ARG A 245 -0.85 -16.23 -1.11
CA ARG A 245 -0.67 -17.41 -0.25
C ARG A 245 -1.08 -17.21 1.21
N PRO A 246 -0.79 -16.07 1.87
CA PRO A 246 -1.28 -15.83 3.23
C PRO A 246 -2.80 -15.76 3.30
N ALA A 247 -3.44 -15.07 2.35
CA ALA A 247 -4.90 -14.99 2.27
C ALA A 247 -5.53 -16.36 1.96
N GLN A 248 -4.90 -17.14 1.08
CA GLN A 248 -5.30 -18.50 0.76
C GLN A 248 -5.39 -19.37 2.00
N ARG A 249 -4.32 -19.42 2.80
CA ARG A 249 -4.28 -20.22 4.04
C ARG A 249 -5.41 -19.86 5.00
N ALA A 250 -5.73 -18.56 5.13
CA ALA A 250 -6.84 -18.13 5.98
C ALA A 250 -8.22 -18.49 5.41
N ILE A 251 -8.41 -18.38 4.09
CA ILE A 251 -9.65 -18.81 3.43
C ILE A 251 -9.86 -20.32 3.59
N GLU A 252 -8.80 -21.12 3.43
CA GLU A 252 -8.83 -22.57 3.63
C GLU A 252 -9.25 -22.94 5.06
N GLN A 253 -8.74 -22.22 6.08
CA GLN A 253 -9.17 -22.42 7.47
C GLN A 253 -10.66 -22.07 7.68
N ILE A 254 -11.16 -21.00 7.04
CA ILE A 254 -12.58 -20.61 7.12
C ILE A 254 -13.45 -21.67 6.44
N ILE A 255 -13.03 -22.19 5.28
CA ILE A 255 -13.74 -23.26 4.57
C ILE A 255 -13.72 -24.55 5.39
N ALA A 256 -12.60 -24.91 6.00
CA ALA A 256 -12.51 -26.09 6.87
C ALA A 256 -13.48 -25.98 8.07
N LYS A 257 -13.69 -24.77 8.59
CA LYS A 257 -14.60 -24.51 9.71
C LYS A 257 -16.09 -24.47 9.32
N HIS A 258 -16.41 -23.90 8.14
CA HIS A 258 -17.80 -23.57 7.76
C HIS A 258 -18.30 -24.28 6.49
N GLY A 259 -17.47 -25.12 5.87
CA GLY A 259 -17.76 -25.88 4.64
C GLY A 259 -17.68 -25.08 3.34
N SER A 260 -18.11 -23.81 3.32
CA SER A 260 -18.04 -22.94 2.15
C SER A 260 -18.04 -21.45 2.52
N CYS A 261 -17.58 -20.59 1.61
CA CYS A 261 -17.58 -19.15 1.84
C CYS A 261 -17.96 -18.32 0.60
N ILE A 262 -18.39 -17.08 0.86
CA ILE A 262 -18.62 -16.04 -0.14
C ILE A 262 -17.57 -14.95 0.08
N LEU A 263 -16.69 -14.77 -0.90
CA LEU A 263 -15.62 -13.77 -0.92
C LEU A 263 -16.09 -12.48 -1.61
N LEU A 264 -16.09 -11.38 -0.86
CA LEU A 264 -16.43 -10.05 -1.34
C LEU A 264 -15.16 -9.31 -1.77
N LEU A 265 -15.17 -8.77 -2.99
CA LEU A 265 -14.06 -8.00 -3.54
C LEU A 265 -14.49 -6.58 -3.91
N GLY A 266 -13.70 -5.59 -3.47
CA GLY A 266 -13.84 -4.19 -3.87
C GLY A 266 -13.25 -3.94 -5.27
N VAL A 267 -13.91 -4.45 -6.31
CA VAL A 267 -13.49 -4.29 -7.71
C VAL A 267 -14.57 -3.55 -8.48
N ARG A 268 -14.15 -2.60 -9.34
CA ARG A 268 -15.03 -1.81 -10.20
C ARG A 268 -14.69 -2.00 -11.67
N SER A 269 -15.70 -2.05 -12.54
CA SER A 269 -15.55 -2.14 -13.99
C SER A 269 -14.90 -0.89 -14.57
N ASN A 270 -15.25 0.28 -14.01
CA ASN A 270 -14.75 1.60 -14.42
C ASN A 270 -13.35 1.94 -13.87
N GLU A 271 -12.60 0.99 -13.30
CA GLU A 271 -11.26 1.27 -12.76
C GLU A 271 -10.16 1.24 -13.85
N SER A 272 -10.27 0.35 -14.83
CA SER A 272 -9.42 0.35 -16.04
C SER A 272 -10.02 -0.54 -17.13
N SER A 273 -9.65 -0.31 -18.39
CA SER A 273 -10.06 -1.16 -19.53
C SER A 273 -9.65 -2.63 -19.35
N LEU A 274 -8.49 -2.89 -18.73
CA LEU A 274 -8.04 -4.24 -18.39
C LEU A 274 -8.88 -4.88 -17.28
N ARG A 275 -9.30 -4.10 -16.27
CA ARG A 275 -10.19 -4.60 -15.23
C ARG A 275 -11.59 -4.87 -15.77
N LYS A 276 -12.13 -4.03 -16.64
CA LYS A 276 -13.39 -4.27 -17.34
C LYS A 276 -13.36 -5.62 -18.09
N LYS A 277 -12.34 -5.83 -18.92
CA LYS A 277 -12.13 -7.12 -19.62
C LYS A 277 -11.98 -8.31 -18.66
N SER A 278 -11.31 -8.13 -17.52
CA SER A 278 -11.15 -9.19 -16.51
C SER A 278 -12.47 -9.54 -15.79
N VAL A 279 -13.29 -8.53 -15.50
CA VAL A 279 -14.62 -8.70 -14.91
C VAL A 279 -15.55 -9.41 -15.90
N GLU A 280 -15.60 -8.95 -17.16
CA GLU A 280 -16.43 -9.50 -18.23
C GLU A 280 -16.07 -10.94 -18.62
N LYS A 281 -14.80 -11.33 -18.45
CA LYS A 281 -14.34 -12.71 -18.72
C LYS A 281 -14.90 -13.74 -17.74
N ARG A 282 -15.37 -13.34 -16.56
CA ARG A 282 -15.88 -14.30 -15.57
C ARG A 282 -17.33 -14.63 -15.89
N VAL A 283 -17.66 -15.92 -15.91
CA VAL A 283 -19.04 -16.37 -15.95
C VAL A 283 -19.69 -16.01 -14.61
N VAL A 284 -20.70 -15.15 -14.68
CA VAL A 284 -21.46 -14.68 -13.53
C VAL A 284 -22.83 -15.37 -13.54
N SER A 285 -23.25 -15.91 -12.41
CA SER A 285 -24.62 -16.43 -12.25
C SER A 285 -25.64 -15.29 -12.33
N GLU A 286 -26.92 -15.62 -12.48
CA GLU A 286 -28.01 -14.64 -12.38
C GLU A 286 -27.99 -13.88 -11.05
N GLU A 287 -27.50 -14.54 -9.99
CA GLU A 287 -27.29 -13.94 -8.67
C GLU A 287 -26.02 -13.08 -8.57
N GLY A 288 -25.23 -12.88 -9.63
CA GLY A 288 -24.04 -12.02 -9.57
C GLY A 288 -22.80 -12.69 -8.97
N PHE A 289 -22.80 -14.01 -8.78
CA PHE A 289 -21.64 -14.74 -8.24
C PHE A 289 -20.75 -15.30 -9.36
N SER A 290 -19.44 -15.33 -9.12
CA SER A 290 -18.49 -16.08 -9.95
C SER A 290 -17.75 -17.10 -9.10
N LYS A 291 -17.30 -18.21 -9.70
CA LYS A 291 -16.47 -19.20 -8.97
C LYS A 291 -15.06 -18.65 -8.76
N HIS A 292 -14.42 -19.03 -7.66
CA HIS A 292 -13.00 -18.77 -7.49
C HIS A 292 -12.17 -19.77 -8.29
N ASP A 293 -11.16 -19.28 -9.02
CA ASP A 293 -10.34 -20.09 -9.93
C ASP A 293 -9.50 -21.15 -9.18
N TYR A 294 -9.10 -20.84 -7.93
CA TYR A 294 -8.20 -21.68 -7.12
C TYR A 294 -8.84 -22.31 -5.88
N TYR A 295 -10.02 -21.85 -5.45
CA TYR A 295 -10.61 -22.28 -4.17
C TYR A 295 -11.91 -23.04 -4.43
N PRO A 296 -11.92 -24.37 -4.26
CA PRO A 296 -13.18 -25.11 -4.26
C PRO A 296 -14.08 -24.59 -3.14
N ASN A 297 -15.39 -24.59 -3.37
CA ASN A 297 -16.41 -24.11 -2.40
C ASN A 297 -16.35 -22.61 -2.04
N THR A 298 -15.75 -21.78 -2.90
CA THR A 298 -15.76 -20.32 -2.75
C THR A 298 -16.52 -19.64 -3.90
N LEU A 299 -17.50 -18.82 -3.54
CA LEU A 299 -18.19 -17.91 -4.47
C LEU A 299 -17.64 -16.50 -4.31
N ILE A 300 -17.49 -15.77 -5.42
CA ILE A 300 -17.01 -14.39 -5.42
C ILE A 300 -18.19 -13.46 -5.71
N TYR A 301 -18.35 -12.44 -4.88
CA TYR A 301 -19.32 -11.36 -5.06
C TYR A 301 -18.62 -10.00 -5.14
N ARG A 302 -19.13 -9.10 -5.98
CA ARG A 302 -18.53 -7.78 -6.26
C ARG A 302 -19.60 -6.69 -6.12
N PRO A 303 -19.92 -6.25 -4.89
CA PRO A 303 -21.09 -5.39 -4.64
C PRO A 303 -21.05 -4.04 -5.35
N ILE A 304 -19.85 -3.53 -5.61
CA ILE A 304 -19.61 -2.19 -6.15
C ILE A 304 -19.11 -2.22 -7.59
N VAL A 305 -19.34 -3.32 -8.32
CA VAL A 305 -18.75 -3.51 -9.66
C VAL A 305 -19.12 -2.40 -10.65
N ASP A 306 -20.32 -1.85 -10.53
CA ASP A 306 -20.82 -0.79 -11.42
C ASP A 306 -20.61 0.62 -10.86
N TRP A 307 -19.94 0.76 -9.72
CA TRP A 307 -19.69 2.06 -9.10
C TRP A 307 -18.54 2.81 -9.80
N SER A 308 -18.72 4.11 -9.96
CA SER A 308 -17.68 5.05 -10.37
C SER A 308 -16.68 5.30 -9.22
N LEU A 309 -15.58 6.00 -9.51
CA LEU A 309 -14.65 6.42 -8.47
C LEU A 309 -15.31 7.46 -7.54
N ASP A 310 -16.09 8.37 -8.12
CA ASP A 310 -16.76 9.44 -7.40
C ASP A 310 -17.93 8.88 -6.56
N ASP A 311 -18.56 7.78 -6.97
CA ASP A 311 -19.62 7.10 -6.20
C ASP A 311 -19.05 6.50 -4.90
N VAL A 312 -17.87 5.86 -4.98
CA VAL A 312 -17.19 5.29 -3.81
C VAL A 312 -16.82 6.40 -2.83
N TRP A 313 -16.20 7.47 -3.33
CA TRP A 313 -15.84 8.62 -2.48
C TRP A 313 -17.08 9.34 -1.93
N GLY A 314 -18.12 9.47 -2.74
CA GLY A 314 -19.41 10.01 -2.33
C GLY A 314 -20.03 9.21 -1.19
N TYR A 315 -20.04 7.88 -1.30
CA TYR A 315 -20.53 7.00 -0.22
C TYR A 315 -19.70 7.13 1.07
N LEU A 316 -18.37 7.07 0.98
CA LEU A 316 -17.49 7.18 2.15
C LEU A 316 -17.56 8.56 2.80
N SER A 317 -17.77 9.62 2.00
CA SER A 317 -17.96 10.99 2.52
C SER A 317 -19.33 11.16 3.16
N HIS A 318 -20.36 10.63 2.53
CA HIS A 318 -21.74 10.79 2.96
C HIS A 318 -22.04 9.99 4.23
N PHE A 319 -21.61 8.73 4.28
CA PHE A 319 -21.70 7.88 5.47
C PHE A 319 -20.39 7.91 6.25
N ASN A 320 -19.78 9.09 6.35
CA ASN A 320 -18.64 9.31 7.23
C ASN A 320 -19.08 9.18 8.69
N MET A 321 -18.14 8.80 9.55
CA MET A 321 -18.41 8.17 10.84
C MET A 321 -19.14 6.83 10.69
N PRO A 322 -18.46 5.82 10.12
CA PRO A 322 -18.95 4.45 10.09
C PRO A 322 -19.21 3.91 11.50
N LYS A 323 -19.93 2.79 11.60
CA LYS A 323 -20.40 2.22 12.88
C LYS A 323 -19.30 1.90 13.91
N TRP A 324 -18.06 1.73 13.46
CA TRP A 324 -16.88 1.54 14.31
C TRP A 324 -16.26 2.85 14.85
N ASN A 325 -16.93 4.00 14.67
CA ASN A 325 -16.60 5.30 15.25
C ASN A 325 -15.19 5.82 14.92
N LYS A 326 -14.70 5.55 13.71
CA LYS A 326 -13.47 6.12 13.17
C LYS A 326 -13.73 6.78 11.82
N SER A 327 -13.51 8.10 11.75
CA SER A 327 -13.70 8.90 10.53
C SER A 327 -12.83 8.40 9.37
N HIS A 328 -13.33 8.56 8.15
CA HIS A 328 -12.58 8.31 6.92
C HIS A 328 -11.60 9.44 6.58
N GLU A 329 -11.55 10.54 7.35
CA GLU A 329 -10.60 11.65 7.13
C GLU A 329 -9.16 11.18 6.95
N GLU A 330 -8.69 10.23 7.76
CA GLU A 330 -7.33 9.68 7.63
C GLU A 330 -7.14 9.01 6.26
N LEU A 331 -8.15 8.27 5.77
CA LEU A 331 -8.16 7.67 4.44
C LEU A 331 -8.11 8.73 3.34
N PHE A 332 -8.97 9.76 3.41
CA PHE A 332 -8.96 10.87 2.46
C PHE A 332 -7.61 11.61 2.45
N SER A 333 -7.05 11.86 3.64
CA SER A 333 -5.75 12.49 3.82
C SER A 333 -4.62 11.67 3.19
N LEU A 334 -4.62 10.34 3.36
CA LEU A 334 -3.65 9.45 2.72
C LEU A 334 -3.70 9.55 1.19
N TYR A 335 -4.89 9.46 0.59
CA TYR A 335 -5.03 9.57 -0.88
C TYR A 335 -4.68 10.97 -1.40
N SER A 336 -4.99 12.01 -0.62
CA SER A 336 -4.60 13.39 -0.93
C SER A 336 -3.07 13.54 -0.94
N LYS A 337 -2.40 13.18 0.17
CA LYS A 337 -0.94 13.31 0.31
C LYS A 337 -0.17 12.43 -0.68
N ALA A 338 -0.71 11.26 -1.01
CA ALA A 338 -0.13 10.32 -1.98
C ALA A 338 -0.26 10.78 -3.44
N SER A 339 -1.12 11.76 -3.74
CA SER A 339 -1.33 12.26 -5.11
C SER A 339 -0.27 13.33 -5.43
N ASN A 340 0.94 12.87 -5.72
CA ASN A 340 2.09 13.72 -6.08
C ASN A 340 1.88 14.34 -7.46
N ASP A 341 1.59 15.66 -7.52
CA ASP A 341 1.55 16.51 -8.73
C ASP A 341 0.76 16.00 -9.95
N GLU A 342 -0.08 14.95 -9.87
CA GLU A 342 -1.03 14.57 -10.94
C GLU A 342 -2.22 15.53 -11.07
N CYS A 343 -2.11 16.72 -10.47
CA CYS A 343 -2.81 17.94 -10.89
C CYS A 343 -1.93 18.83 -11.77
N GLN A 344 -1.08 18.23 -12.62
CA GLN A 344 -0.67 18.93 -13.83
C GLN A 344 -1.88 19.04 -14.75
N PHE A 345 -2.20 20.28 -15.09
CA PHE A 345 -3.20 20.69 -16.07
C PHE A 345 -3.06 19.86 -17.34
N ILE A 346 -3.82 18.77 -17.46
CA ILE A 346 -4.03 18.11 -18.75
C ILE A 346 -5.24 18.81 -19.36
N LEU A 347 -4.97 19.55 -20.43
CA LEU A 347 -5.88 20.31 -21.29
C LEU A 347 -6.97 19.46 -21.99
N ASP A 348 -7.30 18.28 -21.47
CA ASP A 348 -8.35 17.42 -22.03
C ASP A 348 -9.52 17.28 -21.07
N THR A 349 -10.72 17.43 -21.62
CA THR A 349 -12.05 17.29 -21.00
C THR A 349 -12.37 15.88 -20.47
N ASN A 350 -11.36 15.03 -20.27
CA ASN A 350 -11.40 13.68 -19.68
C ASN A 350 -10.62 13.62 -18.35
N THR A 351 -10.75 14.65 -17.52
CA THR A 351 -10.00 14.81 -16.26
C THR A 351 -10.23 13.65 -15.28
N LYS A 352 -9.14 12.98 -14.89
CA LYS A 352 -9.16 11.93 -13.85
C LYS A 352 -9.34 12.60 -12.48
N SER A 353 -10.35 12.16 -11.73
CA SER A 353 -10.64 12.61 -10.37
C SER A 353 -9.42 12.45 -9.45
N CYS A 354 -9.18 13.44 -8.58
CA CYS A 354 -8.16 13.39 -7.53
C CYS A 354 -8.45 12.21 -6.57
N GLY A 355 -7.43 11.42 -6.22
CA GLY A 355 -7.62 10.20 -5.41
C GLY A 355 -7.55 8.86 -6.18
N GLY A 356 -7.04 8.87 -7.42
CA GLY A 356 -6.65 7.66 -8.15
C GLY A 356 -5.30 7.05 -7.72
N SER A 357 -4.49 7.80 -6.96
CA SER A 357 -3.16 7.37 -6.51
C SER A 357 -3.26 6.09 -5.65
N ARG A 358 -2.35 5.14 -5.86
CA ARG A 358 -2.29 3.89 -5.09
C ARG A 358 -1.07 3.92 -4.19
N PHE A 359 -1.30 4.00 -2.89
CA PHE A 359 -0.27 3.68 -1.90
C PHE A 359 -0.14 2.16 -1.75
N GLY A 360 1.06 1.70 -1.43
CA GLY A 360 1.38 0.30 -1.27
C GLY A 360 2.77 0.09 -0.67
N CYS A 361 3.42 -1.01 -1.06
CA CYS A 361 4.69 -1.40 -0.50
C CYS A 361 5.81 -0.39 -0.81
N TRP A 362 6.55 0.09 0.19
CA TRP A 362 7.61 1.09 0.02
C TRP A 362 8.79 0.58 -0.81
N VAL A 363 8.94 -0.74 -0.94
CA VAL A 363 9.94 -1.44 -1.77
C VAL A 363 9.47 -1.69 -3.22
N CYS A 364 8.32 -1.17 -3.64
CA CYS A 364 7.72 -1.54 -4.93
C CYS A 364 8.49 -0.98 -6.14
N THR A 365 9.05 -1.88 -6.96
CA THR A 365 9.85 -1.53 -8.15
C THR A 365 9.12 -1.76 -9.49
N LEU A 366 7.81 -2.05 -9.46
CA LEU A 366 6.97 -2.23 -10.67
C LEU A 366 6.70 -0.92 -11.41
N VAL A 367 6.74 0.19 -10.68
CA VAL A 367 6.56 1.56 -11.19
C VAL A 367 7.91 2.24 -11.39
N ASN A 368 7.91 3.35 -12.12
CA ASN A 368 9.17 4.06 -12.32
C ASN A 368 9.67 4.69 -11.03
N GLU A 369 8.78 5.45 -10.41
CA GLU A 369 8.96 6.15 -9.15
C GLU A 369 7.78 5.84 -8.24
N ASP A 370 8.03 5.79 -6.93
CA ASP A 370 6.95 5.71 -5.95
C ASP A 370 6.41 7.12 -5.67
N LYS A 371 5.45 7.53 -6.51
CA LYS A 371 4.78 8.83 -6.36
C LYS A 371 4.11 8.99 -5.00
N SER A 372 3.59 7.90 -4.40
CA SER A 372 2.92 7.99 -3.11
C SER A 372 3.91 8.31 -2.00
N LEU A 373 5.04 7.60 -1.97
CA LEU A 373 6.09 7.80 -0.96
C LEU A 373 6.72 9.19 -1.09
N GLN A 374 7.01 9.62 -2.33
CA GLN A 374 7.47 10.99 -2.61
C GLN A 374 6.43 12.04 -2.22
N GLY A 375 5.14 11.77 -2.42
CA GLY A 375 4.05 12.63 -1.99
C GLY A 375 4.01 12.82 -0.48
N PHE A 376 4.18 11.74 0.30
CA PHE A 376 4.30 11.85 1.76
C PHE A 376 5.51 12.68 2.18
N ILE A 377 6.67 12.47 1.57
CA ILE A 377 7.90 13.22 1.84
C ILE A 377 7.70 14.72 1.57
N LYS A 378 7.14 15.09 0.41
CA LYS A 378 6.84 16.49 0.08
C LYS A 378 5.83 17.12 1.05
N ASN A 379 4.92 16.33 1.59
CA ASN A 379 3.93 16.76 2.58
C ASN A 379 4.43 16.70 4.04
N GLY A 380 5.74 16.64 4.25
CA GLY A 380 6.38 16.80 5.57
C GLY A 380 6.90 15.51 6.21
N GLU A 381 6.61 14.34 5.64
CA GLU A 381 7.10 13.04 6.15
C GLU A 381 8.53 12.75 5.67
N THR A 382 9.46 13.69 5.91
CA THR A 382 10.86 13.64 5.41
C THR A 382 11.67 12.47 5.97
N HIS A 383 11.19 11.89 7.08
CA HIS A 383 11.76 10.68 7.66
C HIS A 383 11.61 9.43 6.77
N LEU A 384 10.73 9.47 5.76
CA LEU A 384 10.54 8.39 4.77
C LEU A 384 11.58 8.42 3.63
N GLN A 385 12.43 9.45 3.55
CA GLN A 385 13.44 9.58 2.50
C GLN A 385 14.35 8.34 2.36
N PRO A 386 14.89 7.74 3.44
CA PRO A 386 15.77 6.57 3.33
C PRO A 386 15.10 5.38 2.65
N LEU A 387 13.79 5.18 2.90
CA LEU A 387 13.00 4.11 2.29
C LEU A 387 12.86 4.32 0.77
N ASN A 388 12.63 5.56 0.35
CA ASN A 388 12.56 5.92 -1.06
C ASN A 388 13.91 5.71 -1.77
N ASP A 389 15.00 6.07 -1.11
CA ASP A 389 16.36 5.93 -1.65
C ASP A 389 16.75 4.46 -1.76
N PHE A 390 16.49 3.65 -0.73
CA PHE A 390 16.70 2.21 -0.78
C PHE A 390 15.88 1.55 -1.89
N ARG A 391 14.61 1.94 -2.05
CA ARG A 391 13.74 1.45 -3.12
C ARG A 391 14.33 1.74 -4.51
N ASN A 392 14.89 2.93 -4.72
CA ASN A 392 15.52 3.29 -5.99
C ASN A 392 16.82 2.52 -6.21
N PHE A 393 17.62 2.37 -5.16
CA PHE A 393 18.82 1.53 -5.18
C PHE A 393 18.53 0.08 -5.60
N ILE A 394 17.56 -0.61 -4.96
CA ILE A 394 17.23 -2.00 -5.32
C ILE A 394 16.62 -2.13 -6.72
N LYS A 395 16.10 -1.03 -7.28
CA LYS A 395 15.63 -0.97 -8.66
C LYS A 395 16.80 -0.84 -9.62
N GLU A 396 17.76 0.03 -9.33
CA GLU A 396 18.93 0.29 -10.18
C GLU A 396 19.87 -0.90 -10.21
N ILE A 397 20.21 -1.46 -9.04
CA ILE A 397 21.15 -2.60 -8.93
C ILE A 397 20.65 -3.86 -9.67
N ARG A 398 19.33 -4.03 -9.81
CA ARG A 398 18.73 -5.13 -10.58
C ARG A 398 19.14 -5.11 -12.05
N GLU A 399 19.30 -3.92 -12.62
CA GLU A 399 19.58 -3.74 -14.06
C GLU A 399 21.09 -3.81 -14.38
N GLN A 400 21.95 -3.88 -13.35
CA GLN A 400 23.40 -3.91 -13.49
C GLN A 400 23.90 -5.36 -13.54
N GLN A 401 24.42 -5.77 -14.70
CA GLN A 401 24.80 -7.17 -14.97
C GLN A 401 25.83 -7.72 -13.98
N GLU A 402 26.79 -6.91 -13.52
CA GLU A 402 27.83 -7.30 -12.55
C GLU A 402 27.28 -7.80 -11.20
N TYR A 403 26.03 -7.45 -10.85
CA TYR A 403 25.37 -7.91 -9.63
C TYR A 403 24.46 -9.12 -9.86
N ARG A 404 24.36 -9.62 -11.10
CA ARG A 404 23.46 -10.70 -11.52
C ARG A 404 24.30 -11.91 -11.93
N SER A 405 23.81 -13.10 -11.62
CA SER A 405 24.33 -14.32 -12.25
C SER A 405 23.99 -14.31 -13.73
N ASP A 406 24.87 -14.85 -14.58
CA ASP A 406 24.61 -15.02 -16.01
C ASP A 406 23.58 -16.13 -16.31
N PHE A 407 23.28 -16.97 -15.31
CA PHE A 407 22.37 -18.10 -15.43
C PHE A 407 21.19 -18.00 -14.46
N LYS A 408 20.00 -18.27 -14.97
CA LYS A 408 18.81 -18.47 -14.13
C LYS A 408 18.93 -19.74 -13.29
N LYS A 409 18.06 -19.85 -12.28
CA LYS A 409 18.00 -21.07 -11.43
C LYS A 409 17.61 -22.35 -12.18
N ASP A 410 17.10 -22.23 -13.40
CA ASP A 410 16.78 -23.35 -14.29
C ASP A 410 17.93 -23.70 -15.27
N GLY A 411 19.10 -23.03 -15.14
CA GLY A 411 20.27 -23.24 -15.98
C GLY A 411 20.27 -22.47 -17.30
N ASN A 412 19.21 -21.72 -17.62
CA ASN A 412 19.16 -20.95 -18.87
C ASN A 412 20.04 -19.70 -18.80
N TYR A 413 20.86 -19.47 -19.84
CA TYR A 413 21.68 -18.26 -20.00
C TYR A 413 20.80 -17.02 -20.16
N ALA A 414 20.68 -16.25 -19.08
CA ALA A 414 19.95 -15.01 -18.95
C ALA A 414 20.16 -14.47 -17.52
N PRO A 415 20.05 -13.14 -17.30
CA PRO A 415 20.28 -12.53 -15.98
C PRO A 415 19.48 -13.20 -14.85
N GLY A 416 20.19 -14.03 -14.08
CA GLY A 416 19.71 -14.88 -13.01
C GLY A 416 19.71 -14.21 -11.65
N PRO A 417 19.67 -14.93 -10.53
CA PRO A 417 19.64 -14.32 -9.19
C PRO A 417 20.76 -13.30 -8.92
N PHE A 418 20.59 -12.46 -7.91
CA PHE A 418 21.66 -11.62 -7.38
C PHE A 418 22.83 -12.50 -6.90
N THR A 419 24.05 -12.07 -7.19
CA THR A 419 25.29 -12.71 -6.69
C THR A 419 25.40 -12.58 -5.18
N LYS A 420 26.26 -13.37 -4.53
CA LYS A 420 26.50 -13.29 -3.08
C LYS A 420 26.92 -11.86 -2.67
N ASN A 421 27.87 -11.27 -3.40
CA ASN A 421 28.34 -9.90 -3.18
C ASN A 421 27.21 -8.86 -3.30
N ALA A 422 26.34 -9.01 -4.32
CA ALA A 422 25.17 -8.14 -4.46
C ALA A 422 24.21 -8.26 -3.28
N ARG A 423 23.95 -9.49 -2.80
CA ARG A 423 23.07 -9.72 -1.64
C ARG A 423 23.65 -9.12 -0.36
N MET A 424 24.97 -9.20 -0.13
CA MET A 424 25.66 -8.54 0.98
C MET A 424 25.54 -7.02 0.91
N LEU A 425 25.74 -6.43 -0.28
CA LEU A 425 25.58 -5.00 -0.49
C LEU A 425 24.14 -4.55 -0.20
N ILE A 426 23.14 -5.30 -0.69
CA ILE A 426 21.72 -5.00 -0.43
C ILE A 426 21.40 -5.10 1.07
N LEU A 427 21.91 -6.11 1.78
CA LEU A 427 21.73 -6.24 3.23
C LEU A 427 22.29 -5.04 3.98
N ARG A 428 23.53 -4.65 3.71
CA ARG A 428 24.17 -3.50 4.33
C ARG A 428 23.36 -2.22 4.09
N ARG A 429 22.95 -1.99 2.84
CA ARG A 429 22.10 -0.84 2.46
C ARG A 429 20.73 -0.84 3.15
N LEU A 430 20.14 -2.01 3.38
CA LEU A 430 18.88 -2.14 4.10
C LEU A 430 19.04 -1.76 5.58
N LEU A 431 20.10 -2.23 6.24
CA LEU A 431 20.36 -1.93 7.66
C LEU A 431 20.77 -0.46 7.86
N GLU A 432 21.51 0.13 6.90
CA GLU A 432 21.75 1.58 6.84
C GLU A 432 20.44 2.36 6.74
N CYS A 433 19.56 1.95 5.82
CA CYS A 433 18.24 2.55 5.63
C CYS A 433 17.38 2.45 6.91
N GLU A 434 17.37 1.29 7.57
CA GLU A 434 16.65 1.10 8.83
C GLU A 434 17.17 2.05 9.93
N ARG A 435 18.49 2.10 10.14
CA ARG A 435 19.10 2.98 11.14
C ARG A 435 18.80 4.44 10.85
N GLU A 436 18.91 4.87 9.59
CA GLU A 436 18.60 6.24 9.19
C GLU A 436 17.11 6.57 9.39
N TYR A 437 16.22 5.65 9.04
CA TYR A 437 14.79 5.79 9.27
C TYR A 437 14.47 5.91 10.77
N GLN A 438 15.04 5.06 11.61
CA GLN A 438 14.86 5.10 13.07
C GLN A 438 15.32 6.43 13.66
N LEU A 439 16.48 6.93 13.24
CA LEU A 439 17.01 8.23 13.68
C LEU A 439 16.10 9.39 13.25
N ARG A 440 15.65 9.41 11.98
CA ARG A 440 14.82 10.50 11.46
C ARG A 440 13.39 10.48 12.02
N SER A 441 12.85 9.29 12.30
CA SER A 441 11.50 9.09 12.82
C SER A 441 11.41 9.09 14.35
N ASN A 442 12.56 9.02 15.03
CA ASN A 442 12.66 8.82 16.48
C ASN A 442 11.86 7.58 16.93
N THR A 443 12.04 6.47 16.21
CA THR A 443 11.38 5.18 16.51
C THR A 443 12.40 4.05 16.62
N SER A 444 12.01 2.96 17.26
CA SER A 444 12.74 1.68 17.25
C SER A 444 12.15 0.69 16.23
N HIS A 445 11.41 1.18 15.24
CA HIS A 445 10.74 0.32 14.26
C HIS A 445 11.79 -0.38 13.37
N GLN A 446 11.68 -1.69 13.26
CA GLN A 446 12.55 -2.52 12.42
C GLN A 446 11.93 -2.69 11.04
N LEU A 447 12.67 -2.37 9.97
CA LEU A 447 12.25 -2.58 8.57
C LEU A 447 12.36 -4.04 8.16
N ILE A 448 13.21 -4.81 8.86
CA ILE A 448 13.35 -6.26 8.71
C ILE A 448 13.34 -6.90 10.10
N SER A 449 12.55 -7.96 10.30
CA SER A 449 12.47 -8.63 11.61
C SER A 449 13.69 -9.52 11.87
N ASP A 450 14.04 -9.76 13.14
CA ASP A 450 15.11 -10.70 13.48
C ASP A 450 14.81 -12.12 12.99
N SER A 451 13.54 -12.54 13.02
CA SER A 451 13.11 -13.84 12.49
C SER A 451 13.33 -13.96 10.97
N GLU A 452 13.25 -12.85 10.24
CA GLU A 452 13.54 -12.80 8.80
C GLU A 452 15.05 -12.92 8.56
N LEU A 453 15.86 -12.22 9.37
CA LEU A 453 17.32 -12.31 9.30
C LEU A 453 17.82 -13.73 9.62
N GLU A 454 17.27 -14.40 10.64
CA GLU A 454 17.58 -15.80 10.95
C GLU A 454 17.24 -16.75 9.79
N MET A 455 16.13 -16.51 9.11
CA MET A 455 15.76 -17.29 7.92
C MET A 455 16.75 -17.06 6.78
N ILE A 456 17.22 -15.82 6.58
CA ILE A 456 18.24 -15.51 5.58
C ILE A 456 19.57 -16.20 5.93
N ALA A 457 20.00 -16.15 7.19
CA ALA A 457 21.20 -16.83 7.66
C ALA A 457 21.16 -18.33 7.33
N LYS A 458 20.03 -19.01 7.64
CA LYS A 458 19.82 -20.43 7.30
C LYS A 458 19.88 -20.70 5.79
N ILE A 459 19.36 -19.79 4.96
CA ILE A 459 19.44 -19.92 3.51
C ILE A 459 20.88 -19.79 3.02
N TRP A 460 21.64 -18.82 3.53
CA TRP A 460 23.03 -18.59 3.12
C TRP A 460 23.96 -19.70 3.60
N GLN A 461 23.74 -20.22 4.81
CA GLN A 461 24.47 -21.39 5.29
C GLN A 461 24.28 -22.59 4.36
N LYS A 462 23.05 -22.80 3.89
CA LYS A 462 22.74 -23.88 2.94
C LYS A 462 23.28 -23.61 1.52
N GLU A 463 23.22 -22.37 1.05
CA GLU A 463 23.54 -22.01 -0.35
C GLU A 463 25.04 -21.76 -0.56
N PHE A 464 25.72 -21.20 0.44
CA PHE A 464 27.12 -20.77 0.35
C PHE A 464 28.05 -21.51 1.31
N GLY A 465 27.52 -22.40 2.15
CA GLY A 465 28.28 -23.09 3.20
C GLY A 465 28.74 -22.18 4.34
N THR A 466 28.31 -20.92 4.38
CA THR A 466 28.68 -20.02 5.48
C THR A 466 27.65 -18.92 5.63
N GLU A 467 27.22 -18.65 6.87
CA GLU A 467 26.50 -17.43 7.23
C GLU A 467 27.39 -16.36 7.87
N ARG A 468 28.70 -16.60 7.99
CA ARG A 468 29.59 -15.74 8.79
C ARG A 468 29.57 -14.28 8.36
N GLU A 469 29.77 -14.02 7.07
CA GLU A 469 29.75 -12.65 6.52
C GLU A 469 28.38 -11.97 6.69
N PHE A 470 27.30 -12.75 6.63
CA PHE A 470 25.96 -12.24 6.91
C PHE A 470 25.83 -11.81 8.37
N ILE A 471 26.26 -12.68 9.30
CA ILE A 471 26.22 -12.42 10.73
C ILE A 471 27.10 -11.23 11.10
N ASP A 472 28.31 -11.13 10.54
CA ASP A 472 29.21 -10.00 10.75
C ASP A 472 28.53 -8.68 10.34
N ILE A 473 27.93 -8.61 9.14
CA ILE A 473 27.16 -7.44 8.72
C ILE A 473 26.04 -7.14 9.71
N THR A 474 25.23 -8.13 10.12
CA THR A 474 24.12 -7.85 11.04
C THR A 474 24.58 -7.32 12.40
N LYS A 475 25.69 -7.85 12.94
CA LYS A 475 26.26 -7.43 14.23
C LYS A 475 26.82 -6.02 14.20
N GLU A 476 27.37 -5.58 13.06
CA GLU A 476 27.82 -4.19 12.88
C GLU A 476 26.68 -3.17 13.09
N PHE A 477 25.43 -3.58 12.86
CA PHE A 477 24.22 -2.76 13.09
C PHE A 477 23.47 -3.15 14.36
N GLU A 478 24.14 -3.84 15.31
CA GLU A 478 23.56 -4.30 16.58
C GLU A 478 22.35 -5.24 16.42
N ARG A 479 22.22 -5.88 15.25
CA ARG A 479 21.21 -6.91 14.97
C ARG A 479 21.80 -8.30 15.18
N MET A 480 20.95 -9.25 15.56
CA MET A 480 21.35 -10.65 15.80
C MET A 480 22.55 -10.82 16.77
N SER A 481 22.75 -9.88 17.70
CA SER A 481 23.91 -9.87 18.61
C SER A 481 24.03 -11.13 19.48
N ASN A 482 22.89 -11.76 19.79
CA ASN A 482 22.83 -13.00 20.57
C ASN A 482 22.88 -14.27 19.72
N TYR A 483 23.02 -14.16 18.39
CA TYR A 483 23.12 -15.32 17.52
C TYR A 483 24.41 -16.08 17.84
N GLN A 484 24.23 -17.26 18.44
CA GLN A 484 25.33 -18.17 18.70
C GLN A 484 25.58 -18.98 17.45
N GLU A 485 26.68 -18.67 16.76
CA GLU A 485 27.23 -19.57 15.76
C GLU A 485 27.48 -20.93 16.43
N GLU A 486 27.05 -21.99 15.75
CA GLU A 486 27.43 -23.35 16.12
C GLU A 486 28.93 -23.49 15.85
N LYS A 487 29.75 -23.21 16.87
CA LYS A 487 31.21 -23.26 16.75
C LYS A 487 31.66 -24.71 16.63
N VAL A 488 32.07 -25.08 15.42
CA VAL A 488 32.84 -26.30 15.20
C VAL A 488 34.32 -25.97 15.31
N GLU A 489 34.94 -26.44 16.39
CA GLU A 489 36.39 -26.42 16.56
C GLU A 489 37.00 -27.56 15.74
N LEU A 490 37.98 -27.21 14.90
CA LEU A 490 38.81 -28.19 14.23
C LEU A 490 39.88 -28.66 15.20
N LEU A 491 39.86 -29.95 15.54
CA LEU A 491 40.97 -30.58 16.23
C LEU A 491 42.23 -30.48 15.36
N HIS A 492 43.36 -30.12 15.96
CA HIS A 492 44.67 -30.03 15.29
C HIS A 492 44.72 -29.06 14.10
N SER A 493 44.13 -27.86 14.24
CA SER A 493 44.20 -26.80 13.20
C SER A 493 45.62 -26.32 12.87
N GLU A 494 46.60 -26.69 13.70
CA GLU A 494 48.04 -26.40 13.58
C GLU A 494 48.65 -27.11 12.36
N ILE A 495 48.12 -28.29 11.98
CA ILE A 495 48.59 -29.09 10.83
C ILE A 495 48.55 -28.28 9.53
N PHE A 496 47.54 -27.43 9.37
CA PHE A 496 47.38 -26.61 8.15
C PHE A 496 48.45 -25.52 8.02
N GLU A 497 49.05 -25.09 9.14
CA GLU A 497 50.12 -24.10 9.19
C GLU A 497 51.49 -24.78 9.05
N GLU A 498 51.67 -25.94 9.69
CA GLU A 498 52.88 -26.77 9.58
C GLU A 498 53.12 -27.27 8.15
N GLU A 499 52.06 -27.72 7.46
CA GLU A 499 52.13 -28.26 6.09
C GLU A 499 52.09 -27.17 5.00
N LYS A 500 52.02 -25.87 5.37
CA LYS A 500 51.94 -24.73 4.44
C LYS A 500 50.89 -24.90 3.34
N ILE A 501 49.69 -25.34 3.71
CA ILE A 501 48.59 -25.57 2.75
C ILE A 501 48.15 -24.22 2.13
N GLU A 502 48.23 -24.09 0.81
CA GLU A 502 47.68 -22.92 0.11
C GLU A 502 46.16 -22.84 0.31
N ASN A 503 45.64 -21.63 0.54
CA ASN A 503 44.24 -21.40 0.90
C ASN A 503 43.78 -22.18 2.14
N SER A 504 44.68 -22.39 3.12
CA SER A 504 44.38 -23.10 4.37
C SER A 504 43.11 -22.62 5.09
N ASN A 505 42.78 -21.33 4.99
CA ASN A 505 41.52 -20.79 5.53
C ASN A 505 40.27 -21.38 4.85
N LEU A 506 40.25 -21.46 3.51
CA LEU A 506 39.13 -22.08 2.77
C LEU A 506 39.00 -23.55 3.13
N VAL A 507 40.13 -24.27 3.18
CA VAL A 507 40.14 -25.70 3.54
C VAL A 507 39.63 -25.91 4.98
N LYS A 508 40.05 -25.06 5.93
CA LYS A 508 39.54 -25.07 7.31
C LYS A 508 38.02 -24.82 7.33
N GLU A 509 37.50 -23.87 6.55
CA GLU A 509 36.05 -23.62 6.49
C GLU A 509 35.27 -24.79 5.89
N ILE A 510 35.76 -25.38 4.78
CA ILE A 510 35.15 -26.57 4.16
C ILE A 510 35.06 -27.73 5.16
N ILE A 511 36.12 -27.99 5.92
CA ILE A 511 36.14 -29.11 6.90
C ILE A 511 35.18 -28.83 8.06
N LYS A 512 35.16 -27.59 8.59
CA LYS A 512 34.21 -27.21 9.64
C LYS A 512 32.77 -27.44 9.21
N GLU A 513 32.46 -27.07 7.97
CA GLU A 513 31.12 -27.25 7.42
C GLU A 513 30.77 -28.70 7.16
N ALA A 514 31.71 -29.48 6.63
CA ALA A 514 31.53 -30.93 6.49
C ALA A 514 31.23 -31.59 7.85
N ILE A 515 31.87 -31.12 8.93
CA ILE A 515 31.60 -31.60 10.29
C ILE A 515 30.20 -31.18 10.76
N LYS A 516 29.80 -29.90 10.60
CA LYS A 516 28.44 -29.43 10.94
C LYS A 516 27.35 -30.26 10.25
N LEU A 517 27.55 -30.54 8.96
CA LEU A 517 26.57 -31.23 8.12
C LEU A 517 26.57 -32.76 8.30
N SER A 518 27.61 -33.33 8.91
CA SER A 518 27.73 -34.77 9.15
C SER A 518 26.63 -35.32 10.07
N HIS A 519 25.93 -34.46 10.82
CA HIS A 519 24.74 -34.79 11.58
C HIS A 519 23.45 -34.63 10.73
N GLY A 520 23.24 -35.54 9.77
CA GLY A 520 21.92 -35.75 9.15
C GLY A 520 21.71 -35.25 7.72
N THR A 521 22.77 -34.85 7.00
CA THR A 521 22.68 -34.41 5.59
C THR A 521 23.20 -35.50 4.63
N ASP A 522 22.57 -35.69 3.46
CA ASP A 522 23.07 -36.67 2.47
C ASP A 522 24.38 -36.22 1.79
N LEU A 523 25.18 -37.19 1.30
CA LEU A 523 26.47 -36.93 0.65
C LEU A 523 26.39 -36.05 -0.61
N GLY A 524 25.25 -36.06 -1.31
CA GLY A 524 25.05 -35.24 -2.52
C GLY A 524 24.90 -33.76 -2.18
N SER A 525 24.18 -33.47 -1.10
CA SER A 525 24.00 -32.11 -0.57
C SER A 525 25.32 -31.54 -0.05
N LEU A 526 26.15 -32.36 0.60
CA LEU A 526 27.48 -31.95 1.06
C LEU A 526 28.40 -31.58 -0.11
N LYS A 527 28.42 -32.38 -1.18
CA LYS A 527 29.21 -32.11 -2.37
C LYS A 527 28.83 -30.76 -3.00
N ALA A 528 27.54 -30.49 -3.16
CA ALA A 528 27.06 -29.23 -3.73
C ALA A 528 27.44 -28.00 -2.89
N ILE A 529 27.45 -28.13 -1.56
CA ILE A 529 27.87 -27.05 -0.65
C ILE A 529 29.37 -26.78 -0.78
N ILE A 530 30.20 -27.83 -0.84
CA ILE A 530 31.64 -27.70 -1.02
C ILE A 530 31.96 -27.04 -2.37
N GLU A 531 31.30 -27.47 -3.44
CA GLU A 531 31.42 -26.84 -4.77
C GLU A 531 31.07 -25.35 -4.71
N ALA A 532 29.93 -25.00 -4.09
CA ALA A 532 29.53 -23.61 -3.92
C ALA A 532 30.51 -22.77 -3.08
N MET A 533 31.14 -23.33 -2.04
CA MET A 533 32.17 -22.64 -1.25
C MET A 533 33.41 -22.35 -2.09
N VAL A 534 33.84 -23.31 -2.90
CA VAL A 534 34.99 -23.16 -3.80
C VAL A 534 34.71 -22.12 -4.88
N ASP A 535 33.53 -22.15 -5.50
CA ASP A 535 33.15 -21.20 -6.56
C ASP A 535 33.06 -19.77 -6.02
N ASN A 536 32.47 -19.59 -4.83
CA ASN A 536 32.43 -18.30 -4.16
C ASN A 536 33.83 -17.77 -3.82
N HIS A 537 34.73 -18.62 -3.32
CA HIS A 537 36.08 -18.19 -2.94
C HIS A 537 36.97 -17.86 -4.15
N THR A 538 36.74 -18.53 -5.28
CA THR A 538 37.53 -18.36 -6.50
C THR A 538 36.98 -17.28 -7.43
N ASN A 539 35.85 -16.65 -7.09
CA ASN A 539 35.11 -15.75 -7.99
C ASN A 539 34.89 -16.36 -9.39
N LYS A 540 34.80 -17.69 -9.47
CA LYS A 540 34.55 -18.36 -10.74
C LYS A 540 33.11 -18.03 -11.16
N VAL A 541 33.01 -17.08 -12.07
CA VAL A 541 31.93 -17.06 -13.05
C VAL A 541 32.09 -18.37 -13.81
N GLU A 542 31.13 -19.27 -13.67
CA GLU A 542 31.10 -20.48 -14.49
C GLU A 542 31.07 -20.07 -15.97
N GLU A 543 32.22 -20.12 -16.64
CA GLU A 543 32.26 -20.32 -18.10
C GLU A 543 31.74 -21.74 -18.36
N PHE A 544 30.44 -21.86 -18.63
CA PHE A 544 29.84 -23.04 -19.26
C PHE A 544 29.09 -22.66 -20.53
#